data_AF-A0A8T5EYG7-F1
#
_entry.id   AF-A0A8T5EYG7-F1
#
_cell.length_a   1.000
_cell.length_b   1.000
_cell.length_c   1.000
_cell.angle_alpha   90.00
_cell.angle_beta   90.00
_cell.angle_gamma   90.00
#
_symmetry.space_group_name_H-M   'P 1'
#
loop_
_entity.id
_entity.type
_entity.pdbx_description
1 polymer ?
#
loop_
_entity_poly.entity_id
_entity_poly.type
_entity_poly.pdbx_seq_one_letter_code
_entity_poly.pdbx_strand_id
1 'polypeptide(L)'
;MKAKLHFHLILSIFIFLLVLAGGTITYHQIEGWRVLDSAYFVVVTVTTLGYGDVAPQTDTGKIFTMFFSFFGIAFALYFISMISGTLFSEHLNKKVGQIKREIVRKEEIEEIIEKGKRKKRKK
;
A
#
# COMPACT_ATOMS: atom_id res chain seq x y z
N MET A 1 -17.54 -0.55 5.40
CA MET A 1 -16.32 -1.24 4.91
C MET A 1 -15.17 -0.27 4.60
N LYS A 2 -15.39 0.81 3.82
CA LYS A 2 -14.35 1.82 3.54
C LYS A 2 -13.74 2.47 4.80
N ALA A 3 -14.56 2.86 5.79
CA ALA A 3 -14.07 3.46 7.04
C ALA A 3 -13.11 2.53 7.83
N LYS A 4 -13.39 1.22 7.87
CA LYS A 4 -12.46 0.24 8.47
C LYS A 4 -11.15 0.18 7.69
N LEU A 5 -11.19 0.20 6.36
CA LEU A 5 -9.98 0.16 5.53
C LEU A 5 -9.10 1.40 5.71
N HIS A 6 -9.70 2.60 5.70
CA HIS A 6 -8.97 3.85 5.95
C HIS A 6 -8.35 3.86 7.35
N PHE A 7 -9.06 3.37 8.37
CA PHE A 7 -8.52 3.24 9.72
C PHE A 7 -7.29 2.32 9.77
N HIS A 8 -7.35 1.13 9.15
CA HIS A 8 -6.20 0.22 9.10
C HIS A 8 -5.01 0.84 8.36
N LEU A 9 -5.27 1.59 7.29
CA LEU A 9 -4.22 2.23 6.51
C LEU A 9 -3.52 3.35 7.30
N ILE A 10 -4.30 4.20 7.99
CA ILE A 10 -3.75 5.24 8.88
C ILE A 10 -2.95 4.60 10.02
N LEU A 11 -3.47 3.53 10.61
CA LEU A 11 -2.78 2.80 11.68
C LEU A 11 -1.46 2.20 11.19
N SER A 12 -1.44 1.57 10.00
CA SER A 12 -0.22 1.03 9.39
C SER A 12 0.81 2.11 9.09
N ILE A 13 0.40 3.27 8.58
CA ILE A 13 1.30 4.43 8.35
C ILE A 13 1.89 4.89 9.68
N PHE A 14 1.05 5.03 10.71
CA PHE A 14 1.50 5.49 12.02
C PHE A 14 2.52 4.52 12.62
N ILE A 15 2.25 3.21 12.56
CA ILE A 15 3.20 2.17 13.00
C ILE A 15 4.49 2.23 12.19
N PHE A 16 4.41 2.42 10.86
CA PHE A 16 5.60 2.55 10.04
C PHE A 16 6.49 3.72 10.47
N LEU A 17 5.89 4.89 10.71
CA LEU A 17 6.60 6.07 11.18
C LEU A 17 7.24 5.84 12.55
N LEU A 18 6.56 5.13 13.45
CA LEU A 18 7.13 4.75 14.75
C LEU A 18 8.32 3.81 14.61
N VAL A 19 8.28 2.85 13.68
CA VAL A 19 9.41 1.95 13.40
C VAL A 19 10.61 2.74 12.85
N LEU A 20 10.37 3.66 11.91
CA LEU A 20 11.44 4.50 11.37
C LEU A 20 12.04 5.43 12.43
N ALA A 21 11.20 6.06 13.25
CA ALA A 21 11.64 6.92 14.34
C ALA A 21 12.40 6.13 15.42
N GLY A 22 11.90 4.95 15.81
CA GLY A 22 12.56 4.07 16.76
C GLY A 22 13.92 3.57 16.27
N GLY A 23 14.01 3.18 15.00
CA GLY A 23 15.29 2.87 14.36
C GLY A 23 16.24 4.05 14.39
N THR A 24 15.75 5.24 14.02
CA THR A 24 16.55 6.49 13.98
C THR A 24 17.14 6.82 15.35
N ILE A 25 16.32 6.78 16.40
CA ILE A 25 16.76 7.04 17.78
C ILE A 25 17.79 6.00 18.23
N THR A 26 17.56 4.73 17.90
CA THR A 26 18.47 3.63 18.27
C THR A 26 19.83 3.80 17.59
N TYR A 27 19.88 4.06 16.27
CA TYR A 27 21.15 4.30 15.58
C TYR A 27 21.86 5.56 16.06
N HIS A 28 21.12 6.63 16.37
CA HIS A 28 21.70 7.84 16.94
C HIS A 28 22.41 7.54 18.27
N GLN A 29 21.84 6.68 19.11
CA GLN A 29 22.39 6.32 20.41
C GLN A 29 23.56 5.32 20.32
N ILE A 30 23.44 4.27 19.50
CA ILE A 30 24.45 3.19 19.45
C ILE A 30 25.65 3.54 18.57
N GLU A 31 25.44 4.29 17.48
CA GLU A 31 26.51 4.66 16.55
C GLU A 31 26.99 6.11 16.72
N GLY A 32 26.26 6.94 17.48
CA GLY A 32 26.60 8.35 17.68
C GLY A 32 26.47 9.23 16.43
N TRP A 33 25.78 8.74 15.39
CA TRP A 33 25.56 9.49 14.15
C TRP A 33 24.67 10.70 14.36
N ARG A 34 24.68 11.67 13.45
CA ARG A 34 23.68 12.76 13.49
C ARG A 34 22.30 12.16 13.24
N VAL A 35 21.26 12.74 13.85
CA VAL A 35 19.86 12.26 13.69
C VAL A 35 19.47 12.11 12.21
N LEU A 36 19.92 13.02 11.34
CA LEU A 36 19.65 12.95 9.91
C LEU A 36 20.33 11.74 9.25
N ASP A 37 21.58 11.45 9.60
CA ASP A 37 22.33 10.31 9.04
C ASP A 37 21.73 8.99 9.54
N SER A 38 21.27 8.94 10.79
CA SER A 38 20.51 7.80 11.33
C SER A 38 19.17 7.60 10.60
N ALA A 39 18.40 8.67 10.38
CA ALA A 39 17.14 8.59 9.65
C ALA A 39 17.35 8.16 8.19
N TYR A 40 18.38 8.71 7.55
CA TYR A 40 18.82 8.34 6.21
C TYR A 40 19.15 6.85 6.14
N PHE A 41 20.01 6.35 7.04
CA PHE A 41 20.39 4.94 7.09
C PHE A 41 19.18 4.02 7.26
N VAL A 42 18.27 4.36 8.17
CA VAL A 42 17.04 3.60 8.43
C VAL A 42 16.18 3.50 7.17
N VAL A 43 15.94 4.64 6.50
CA VAL A 43 15.13 4.68 5.27
C VAL A 43 15.80 3.87 4.15
N VAL A 44 17.09 4.09 3.91
CA VAL A 44 17.88 3.39 2.87
C VAL A 44 17.92 1.88 3.12
N THR A 45 17.97 1.45 4.37
CA THR A 45 17.96 0.03 4.76
C THR A 45 16.59 -0.60 4.51
N VAL A 46 15.52 0.01 5.02
CA VAL A 46 14.15 -0.53 4.91
C VAL A 46 13.63 -0.52 3.47
N THR A 47 14.07 0.45 2.67
CA THR A 47 13.76 0.53 1.23
C THR A 47 14.67 -0.35 0.38
N THR A 48 15.60 -1.10 0.99
CA THR A 48 16.56 -1.97 0.30
C THR A 48 17.49 -1.26 -0.70
N LEU A 49 17.64 0.07 -0.58
CA LEU A 49 18.56 0.85 -1.41
C LEU A 49 20.02 0.52 -1.08
N GLY A 50 20.36 0.47 0.21
CA GLY A 50 21.63 -0.03 0.71
C GLY A 50 22.89 0.59 0.09
N TYR A 51 22.97 1.93 -0.04
CA TYR A 51 24.11 2.61 -0.67
C TYR A 51 25.46 2.31 -0.03
N GLY A 52 25.48 2.00 1.28
CA GLY A 52 26.70 1.61 2.01
C GLY A 52 27.64 2.75 2.37
N ASP A 53 27.22 4.00 2.13
CA ASP A 53 27.89 5.23 2.53
C ASP A 53 27.80 5.50 4.04
N VAL A 54 26.69 5.10 4.66
CA VAL A 54 26.52 5.03 6.11
C VAL A 54 26.26 3.58 6.48
N ALA A 55 27.02 3.03 7.43
CA ALA A 55 26.89 1.64 7.87
C ALA A 55 27.36 1.46 9.32
N PRO A 56 26.70 0.62 10.13
CA PRO A 56 27.00 0.43 11.54
C PRO A 56 28.43 -0.09 11.74
N GLN A 57 29.20 0.59 12.57
CA GLN A 57 30.57 0.21 12.90
C GLN A 57 30.63 -0.59 14.20
N THR A 58 29.69 -0.36 15.12
CA THR A 58 29.62 -1.07 16.40
C THR A 58 29.03 -2.47 16.23
N ASP A 59 29.47 -3.42 17.06
CA ASP A 59 28.92 -4.78 17.02
C ASP A 59 27.44 -4.79 17.44
N THR A 60 27.06 -3.95 18.39
CA THR A 60 25.66 -3.76 18.78
C THR A 60 24.82 -3.21 17.63
N GLY A 61 25.33 -2.22 16.88
CA GLY A 61 24.64 -1.67 15.71
C GLY A 61 24.53 -2.66 14.57
N LYS A 62 25.54 -3.50 14.34
CA LYS A 62 25.46 -4.60 13.34
C LYS A 62 24.40 -5.63 13.71
N ILE A 63 24.38 -6.08 14.97
CA ILE A 63 23.37 -7.03 15.48
C ILE A 63 21.98 -6.42 15.36
N PHE A 64 21.80 -5.16 15.80
CA PHE A 64 20.53 -4.46 15.66
C PHE A 64 20.09 -4.38 14.21
N THR A 65 21.00 -4.04 13.29
CA THR A 65 20.72 -3.95 11.85
C THR A 65 20.27 -5.28 11.26
N MET A 66 20.84 -6.40 11.71
CA MET A 66 20.44 -7.73 11.25
C MET A 66 18.95 -7.99 11.53
N PHE A 67 18.49 -7.72 12.75
CA PHE A 67 17.08 -7.89 13.11
C PHE A 67 16.19 -6.79 12.51
N PHE A 68 16.63 -5.53 12.61
CA PHE A 68 15.88 -4.37 12.15
C PHE A 68 15.59 -4.44 10.64
N SER A 69 16.59 -4.80 9.82
CA SER A 69 16.40 -4.94 8.38
C SER A 69 15.42 -6.07 8.04
N PHE A 70 15.53 -7.23 8.71
CA PHE A 70 14.63 -8.35 8.47
C PHE A 70 13.16 -7.99 8.70
N PHE A 71 12.84 -7.40 9.85
CA PHE A 71 11.45 -6.99 10.16
C PHE A 71 11.03 -5.74 9.39
N GLY A 72 11.92 -4.78 9.22
CA GLY A 72 11.65 -3.52 8.51
C GLY A 72 11.28 -3.75 7.05
N ILE A 73 12.03 -4.60 6.34
CA ILE A 73 11.76 -4.94 4.93
C ILE A 73 10.45 -5.72 4.81
N ALA A 74 10.22 -6.72 5.67
CA ALA A 74 8.97 -7.48 5.66
C ALA A 74 7.76 -6.56 5.86
N PHE A 75 7.86 -5.61 6.79
CA PHE A 75 6.82 -4.63 7.04
C PHE A 75 6.64 -3.65 5.87
N ALA A 76 7.72 -3.18 5.25
CA ALA A 76 7.66 -2.32 4.07
C ALA A 76 6.95 -3.02 2.89
N LEU A 77 7.25 -4.29 2.64
CA LEU A 77 6.58 -5.09 1.61
C LEU A 77 5.09 -5.30 1.89
N TYR A 78 4.74 -5.57 3.15
CA TYR A 78 3.34 -5.63 3.58
C TYR A 78 2.61 -4.31 3.32
N PHE A 79 3.25 -3.20 3.68
CA PHE A 79 2.70 -1.86 3.48
C PHE A 79 2.47 -1.52 2.00
N ILE A 80 3.45 -1.83 1.13
CA ILE A 80 3.33 -1.69 -0.33
C ILE A 80 2.17 -2.54 -0.86
N SER A 81 2.06 -3.79 -0.41
CA SER A 81 1.00 -4.72 -0.84
C SER A 81 -0.38 -4.20 -0.45
N MET A 82 -0.51 -3.63 0.74
CA MET A 82 -1.75 -3.02 1.22
C MET A 82 -2.17 -1.82 0.35
N ILE A 83 -1.24 -0.90 0.09
CA ILE A 83 -1.51 0.28 -0.78
C ILE A 83 -1.92 -0.19 -2.18
N SER A 84 -1.15 -1.09 -2.79
CA SER A 84 -1.43 -1.64 -4.11
C SER A 84 -2.81 -2.28 -4.18
N GLY A 85 -3.17 -3.10 -3.18
CA GLY A 85 -4.49 -3.71 -3.08
C GLY A 85 -5.62 -2.68 -2.99
N THR A 86 -5.46 -1.60 -2.21
CA THR A 86 -6.48 -0.55 -2.12
C THR A 86 -6.69 0.18 -3.43
N LEU A 87 -5.62 0.67 -4.07
CA LEU A 87 -5.68 1.39 -5.34
C LEU A 87 -6.26 0.51 -6.46
N PHE A 88 -5.81 -0.75 -6.53
CA PHE A 88 -6.29 -1.70 -7.52
C PHE A 88 -7.77 -2.03 -7.32
N SER A 89 -8.21 -2.24 -6.08
CA SER A 89 -9.62 -2.51 -5.76
C SER A 89 -10.55 -1.36 -6.16
N GLU A 90 -10.11 -0.10 -6.01
CA GLU A 90 -10.90 1.05 -6.45
C GLU A 90 -11.02 1.12 -7.97
N HIS A 91 -9.93 0.82 -8.68
CA HIS A 91 -9.93 0.79 -10.14
C HIS A 91 -10.82 -0.33 -10.69
N LEU A 92 -10.74 -1.54 -10.11
CA LEU A 92 -11.58 -2.67 -10.50
C LEU A 92 -13.05 -2.41 -10.22
N ASN A 93 -13.39 -1.89 -9.03
CA ASN A 93 -14.79 -1.60 -8.70
C ASN A 93 -15.41 -0.56 -9.64
N LYS A 94 -14.63 0.44 -10.09
CA LYS A 94 -15.08 1.41 -11.10
C LYS A 94 -15.32 0.73 -12.45
N LYS A 95 -14.40 -0.10 -12.93
CA LYS A 95 -14.54 -0.83 -14.21
C LYS A 95 -15.72 -1.80 -14.18
N VAL A 96 -15.84 -2.62 -13.14
CA VAL A 96 -16.96 -3.57 -12.97
C VAL A 96 -18.29 -2.82 -12.91
N GLY A 97 -18.35 -1.68 -12.22
CA GLY A 97 -19.54 -0.84 -12.17
C GLY A 97 -19.91 -0.21 -13.52
N GLN A 98 -18.96 0.06 -14.42
CA GLN A 98 -19.23 0.51 -15.78
C GLN A 98 -19.79 -0.63 -16.64
N ILE A 99 -19.11 -1.79 -16.64
CA ILE A 99 -19.53 -2.97 -17.41
C ILE A 99 -20.94 -3.41 -16.99
N LYS A 100 -21.22 -3.46 -15.68
CA LYS A 100 -22.55 -3.84 -15.17
C LYS A 100 -23.65 -2.88 -15.67
N ARG A 101 -23.37 -1.58 -15.76
CA ARG A 101 -24.32 -0.60 -16.30
C ARG A 101 -24.53 -0.76 -17.81
N GLU A 102 -23.48 -1.11 -18.55
CA GLU A 102 -23.60 -1.39 -19.99
C GLU A 102 -24.43 -2.64 -20.27
N ILE A 103 -24.26 -3.71 -19.47
CA ILE A 103 -25.05 -4.95 -19.60
C ILE A 103 -26.53 -4.66 -19.34
N VAL A 104 -26.87 -4.04 -18.20
CA VAL A 104 -28.26 -3.72 -17.84
C VAL A 104 -28.92 -2.83 -18.92
N ARG A 105 -28.19 -1.85 -19.45
CA ARG A 105 -28.70 -0.99 -20.52
C ARG A 105 -28.99 -1.75 -21.82
N LYS A 106 -28.17 -2.75 -22.16
CA LYS A 106 -28.43 -3.59 -23.34
C LYS A 106 -29.69 -4.44 -23.16
N GLU A 107 -29.89 -5.03 -21.99
CA GLU A 107 -31.10 -5.81 -21.66
C GLU A 107 -32.37 -4.96 -21.77
N GLU A 108 -32.35 -3.73 -21.23
CA GLU A 108 -33.49 -2.79 -21.35
C GLU A 108 -33.82 -2.44 -22.82
N ILE A 109 -32.79 -2.22 -23.65
CA ILE A 109 -32.98 -1.91 -25.08
C ILE A 109 -33.57 -3.11 -25.83
N GLU A 110 -33.10 -4.32 -25.55
CA GLU A 110 -33.63 -5.54 -26.15
C GLU A 110 -35.11 -5.75 -25.81
N GLU A 111 -35.49 -5.52 -24.55
CA GLU A 111 -36.88 -5.62 -24.10
C GLU A 111 -37.79 -4.60 -24.83
N ILE A 112 -37.32 -3.36 -25.00
CA ILE A 112 -38.05 -2.31 -25.74
C ILE A 112 -38.23 -2.70 -27.21
N ILE A 113 -37.17 -3.21 -27.86
CA ILE A 113 -37.22 -3.66 -29.26
C ILE A 113 -38.23 -4.79 -29.41
N GLU A 114 -38.25 -5.75 -28.49
CA GLU A 114 -39.13 -6.90 -28.56
C GLU A 114 -40.61 -6.51 -28.37
N LYS A 115 -40.91 -5.61 -27.43
CA LYS A 115 -42.24 -5.01 -27.27
C LYS A 115 -42.69 -4.26 -28.52
N GLY A 116 -41.78 -3.50 -29.16
CA GLY A 116 -42.05 -2.79 -30.41
C GLY A 116 -42.41 -3.72 -31.57
N LYS A 117 -41.67 -4.82 -31.74
CA LYS A 117 -41.94 -5.85 -32.77
C LYS A 117 -43.31 -6.51 -32.56
N ARG A 118 -43.67 -6.86 -31.32
CA ARG A 118 -44.99 -7.45 -30.99
C ARG A 118 -46.16 -6.51 -31.32
N LYS A 119 -45.99 -5.19 -31.10
CA LYS A 119 -47.03 -4.19 -31.39
C LYS A 119 -47.25 -3.98 -32.89
N LYS A 120 -46.19 -4.06 -33.70
CA LYS A 120 -46.28 -4.00 -35.18
C LYS A 120 -46.98 -5.23 -35.80
N ARG A 121 -46.82 -6.43 -35.22
CA ARG A 121 -47.42 -7.68 -35.75
C ARG A 121 -48.94 -7.81 -35.51
N LYS A 122 -49.50 -7.00 -34.61
CA LYS A 122 -50.93 -7.00 -34.25
C LYS A 122 -51.74 -5.91 -34.98
N LYS A 123 -51.08 -5.08 -35.79
CA LYS A 123 -51.70 -4.14 -36.73
C LYS A 123 -51.63 -4.73 -38.13
#